data_AF-A0A3A3FGA9-F1
#
_entry.id   AF-A0A3A3FGA9-F1
#
_cell.length_a   1.000
_cell.length_b   1.000
_cell.length_c   1.000
_cell.angle_alpha   90.00
_cell.angle_beta   90.00
_cell.angle_gamma   90.00
#
_symmetry.space_group_name_H-M   'P 1'
#
loop_
_entity.id
_entity.type
_entity.pdbx_description
1 polymer ?
#
loop_
_entity_poly.entity_id
_entity_poly.type
_entity_poly.pdbx_seq_one_letter_code
_entity_poly.pdbx_strand_id
1 'polypeptide(L)'
;MPWIEIALPGVLLLAKFLVKLVVDRSATLPDFISAILALPVDIVFLSASLLAGYVISSPNNLKEGLVLFMGCICLSLVIVLLWRRSDGQFTKDRYIAAATFGLLNMGAATATLVYSLSLLTSGASR
;
A
#
# COMPACT_ATOMS: atom_id res chain seq x y z
N MET A 1 -12.37 4.41 -19.79
CA MET A 1 -11.90 5.27 -18.68
C MET A 1 -11.08 4.51 -17.61
N PRO A 2 -10.25 3.48 -17.91
CA PRO A 2 -9.50 2.75 -16.86
C PRO A 2 -8.26 3.50 -16.34
N TRP A 3 -7.72 4.45 -17.12
CA TRP A 3 -6.47 5.14 -16.78
C TRP A 3 -6.60 6.07 -15.57
N ILE A 4 -7.76 6.71 -15.39
CA ILE A 4 -8.01 7.62 -14.26
C ILE A 4 -8.07 6.85 -12.93
N GLU A 5 -8.70 5.68 -12.92
CA GLU A 5 -8.83 4.83 -11.74
C GLU A 5 -7.48 4.28 -11.25
N ILE A 6 -6.49 4.17 -12.15
CA ILE A 6 -5.12 3.76 -11.83
C ILE A 6 -4.25 4.99 -11.50
N ALA A 7 -4.38 6.07 -12.28
CA ALA A 7 -3.56 7.27 -12.15
C ALA A 7 -3.82 8.03 -10.85
N LEU A 8 -5.09 8.15 -10.42
CA LEU A 8 -5.46 8.82 -9.17
C LEU A 8 -4.77 8.23 -7.93
N PRO A 9 -4.89 6.92 -7.64
CA PRO A 9 -4.19 6.31 -6.52
C PRO A 9 -2.66 6.41 -6.66
N GLY A 10 -2.13 6.29 -7.89
CA GLY A 10 -0.70 6.50 -8.15
C GLY A 10 -0.21 7.91 -7.79
N VAL A 11 -0.93 8.94 -8.20
CA VAL A 11 -0.61 10.35 -7.90
C VAL A 11 -0.75 10.63 -6.40
N LEU A 12 -1.74 10.05 -5.72
CA LEU A 12 -1.88 10.18 -4.26
C LEU A 12 -0.71 9.56 -3.50
N LEU A 13 -0.21 8.39 -3.93
CA LEU A 13 0.99 7.79 -3.35
C LEU A 13 2.22 8.65 -3.57
N LEU A 14 2.40 9.15 -4.79
CA LEU A 14 3.51 10.03 -5.13
C LEU A 14 3.46 11.33 -4.30
N ALA A 15 2.29 11.95 -4.20
CA ALA A 15 2.10 13.16 -3.40
C ALA A 15 2.39 12.92 -1.92
N LYS A 16 1.91 11.82 -1.34
CA LYS A 16 2.18 11.47 0.06
C LYS A 16 3.66 11.23 0.31
N PHE A 17 4.34 10.53 -0.60
CA PHE A 17 5.79 10.31 -0.53
C PHE A 17 6.57 11.62 -0.58
N LEU A 18 6.21 12.52 -1.51
CA LEU A 18 6.84 13.84 -1.62
C LEU A 18 6.61 14.69 -0.36
N VAL A 19 5.39 14.69 0.21
CA VAL A 19 5.10 15.38 1.47
C VAL A 19 5.98 14.86 2.59
N LYS A 20 6.16 13.53 2.69
CA LYS A 20 7.02 12.92 3.71
C LYS A 20 8.47 13.37 3.57
N LEU A 21 8.98 13.41 2.34
CA LEU A 21 10.32 13.89 2.00
C LEU A 21 10.54 15.38 2.30
N VAL A 22 9.51 16.21 2.10
CA VAL A 22 9.58 17.67 2.34
C VAL A 22 9.45 18.01 3.83
N VAL A 23 8.70 17.21 4.59
CA VAL A 23 8.49 17.41 6.03
C VAL A 23 9.72 16.98 6.86
N ASP A 24 10.37 15.87 6.49
CA ASP A 24 11.64 15.47 7.10
C ASP A 24 12.81 16.29 6.53
N ARG A 25 12.97 17.51 7.05
CA ARG A 25 13.96 18.52 6.63
C ARG A 25 15.44 18.10 6.73
N SER A 26 15.77 16.95 7.32
CA SER A 26 17.09 16.35 7.32
C SER A 26 17.12 15.19 6.34
N ALA A 27 17.14 15.46 5.03
CA ALA A 27 17.21 14.41 4.01
C ALA A 27 18.58 13.69 4.04
N THR A 28 18.77 12.85 5.06
CA THR A 28 19.89 11.93 5.13
C THR A 28 19.53 10.65 4.37
N LEU A 29 20.52 9.98 3.79
CA LEU A 29 20.33 8.68 3.11
C LEU A 29 19.49 7.66 3.92
N PRO A 30 19.66 7.56 5.26
CA PRO A 30 18.80 6.75 6.12
C PRO A 30 17.31 7.12 6.08
N ASP A 31 16.97 8.41 6.18
CA ASP A 31 15.58 8.87 6.20
C ASP A 31 14.86 8.59 4.88
N PHE A 32 15.60 8.69 3.76
CA PHE A 32 15.08 8.32 2.45
C PHE A 32 14.74 6.82 2.36
N ILE A 33 15.59 5.96 2.93
CA ILE A 33 15.36 4.51 2.93
C ILE A 33 14.20 4.15 3.84
N SER A 34 14.08 4.76 5.02
CA SER A 34 12.92 4.59 5.91
C SER A 34 11.62 5.09 5.27
N ALA A 35 11.67 6.18 4.49
CA ALA A 35 10.52 6.66 3.71
C ALA A 35 10.08 5.66 2.63
N ILE A 36 11.03 5.07 1.89
CA ILE A 36 10.76 4.00 0.91
C ILE A 36 10.18 2.77 1.59
N LEU A 37 10.77 2.35 2.72
CA LEU A 37 10.32 1.19 3.47
C LEU A 37 8.89 1.36 4.00
N ALA A 38 8.45 2.60 4.26
CA ALA A 38 7.10 2.92 4.70
C ALA A 38 6.06 2.97 3.56
N LEU A 39 6.51 3.11 2.30
CA LEU A 39 5.65 3.22 1.12
C LEU A 39 4.69 2.02 0.93
N PRO A 40 5.08 0.76 1.20
CA PRO A 40 4.17 -0.39 1.22
C PRO A 40 2.96 -0.22 2.15
N VAL A 41 3.15 0.39 3.33
CA VAL A 41 2.04 0.63 4.27
C VAL A 41 1.02 1.58 3.63
N ASP A 42 1.51 2.64 3.00
CA ASP A 42 0.68 3.63 2.33
C ASP A 42 -0.09 3.02 1.14
N ILE A 43 0.56 2.15 0.36
CA ILE A 43 -0.06 1.41 -0.74
C ILE A 43 -1.21 0.53 -0.23
N VAL A 44 -1.03 -0.21 0.87
CA VAL A 44 -2.08 -1.11 1.36
C VAL A 44 -3.25 -0.34 1.97
N PHE A 45 -2.99 0.78 2.64
CA PHE A 45 -4.06 1.65 3.13
C PHE A 45 -4.90 2.21 1.99
N LEU A 46 -4.24 2.64 0.91
CA LEU A 46 -4.93 3.09 -0.30
C LEU A 46 -5.74 1.96 -0.94
N SER A 47 -5.15 0.76 -1.03
CA SER A 47 -5.81 -0.45 -1.51
C SER A 47 -7.08 -0.76 -0.70
N ALA A 48 -6.99 -0.72 0.62
CA ALA A 48 -8.14 -0.92 1.50
C ALA A 48 -9.22 0.15 1.27
N SER A 49 -8.82 1.41 1.07
CA SER A 49 -9.74 2.52 0.78
C SER A 49 -10.52 2.31 -0.52
N LEU A 50 -9.83 1.84 -1.57
CA LEU A 50 -10.46 1.50 -2.86
C LEU A 50 -11.44 0.33 -2.72
N LEU A 51 -11.05 -0.70 -1.96
CA LEU A 51 -11.87 -1.88 -1.75
C LEU A 51 -13.10 -1.58 -0.88
N ALA A 52 -13.00 -0.65 0.07
CA ALA A 52 -14.15 -0.08 0.77
C ALA A 52 -15.10 0.65 -0.20
N GLY A 53 -14.54 1.42 -1.14
CA GLY A 53 -15.31 2.05 -2.22
C GLY A 53 -16.09 1.03 -3.07
N TYR A 54 -15.46 -0.09 -3.42
CA TYR A 54 -16.10 -1.20 -4.14
C TYR A 54 -17.27 -1.82 -3.35
N VAL A 55 -17.08 -2.06 -2.06
CA VAL A 55 -18.14 -2.62 -1.19
C VAL A 55 -19.36 -1.69 -1.13
N ILE A 56 -19.12 -0.38 -1.07
CA ILE A 56 -20.19 0.62 -1.01
C ILE A 56 -20.91 0.73 -2.38
N SER A 57 -20.18 0.67 -3.49
CA SER A 57 -20.74 0.85 -4.83
C SER A 57 -21.43 -0.40 -5.40
N SER A 58 -21.15 -1.60 -4.87
CA SER A 58 -21.67 -2.88 -5.38
C SER A 58 -22.52 -3.64 -4.33
N PRO A 59 -23.75 -3.17 -4.01
CA PRO A 59 -24.59 -3.75 -2.96
C PRO A 59 -25.02 -5.20 -3.23
N ASN A 60 -25.04 -5.65 -4.49
CA ASN A 60 -25.39 -7.03 -4.84
C ASN A 60 -24.37 -8.08 -4.37
N ASN A 61 -23.10 -7.70 -4.18
CA ASN A 61 -22.01 -8.61 -3.78
C ASN A 61 -21.42 -8.23 -2.41
N LEU A 62 -22.24 -7.65 -1.53
CA LEU A 62 -21.80 -7.08 -0.26
C LEU A 62 -21.04 -8.08 0.62
N LYS A 63 -21.49 -9.35 0.68
CA LYS A 63 -20.83 -10.42 1.46
C LYS A 63 -19.41 -10.71 0.96
N GLU A 64 -19.23 -10.84 -0.35
CA GLU A 64 -17.94 -11.15 -0.96
C GLU A 64 -16.97 -9.98 -0.83
N GLY A 65 -17.45 -8.75 -1.08
CA GLY A 65 -16.67 -7.53 -0.88
C GLY A 65 -16.23 -7.34 0.58
N LEU A 66 -17.09 -7.64 1.57
CA LEU A 66 -16.75 -7.56 3.00
C LEU A 66 -15.65 -8.56 3.40
N VAL A 67 -15.71 -9.79 2.88
CA VAL A 67 -14.68 -10.81 3.14
C VAL A 67 -13.34 -10.38 2.55
N LEU A 68 -13.34 -9.85 1.31
CA LEU A 68 -12.13 -9.32 0.68
C LEU A 68 -11.57 -8.10 1.42
N PHE A 69 -12.44 -7.20 1.89
CA PHE A 69 -12.04 -6.03 2.69
C PHE A 69 -11.41 -6.44 4.02
N MET A 70 -12.03 -7.41 4.71
CA MET A 70 -11.52 -7.94 5.97
C MET A 70 -10.17 -8.64 5.78
N GLY A 71 -10.03 -9.42 4.69
CA GLY A 71 -8.75 -10.00 4.28
C GLY A 71 -7.69 -8.95 3.99
N CYS A 72 -8.05 -7.86 3.32
CA CYS A 72 -7.16 -6.74 3.03
C CYS A 72 -6.68 -6.03 4.31
N ILE A 73 -7.55 -5.88 5.31
CA ILE A 73 -7.16 -5.34 6.63
C ILE A 73 -6.21 -6.31 7.37
N CYS A 74 -6.49 -7.61 7.38
CA CYS A 74 -5.59 -8.58 7.99
C CYS A 74 -4.20 -8.56 7.31
N LEU A 75 -4.17 -8.47 5.98
CA LEU A 75 -2.94 -8.38 5.20
C LEU A 75 -2.20 -7.06 5.47
N SER A 76 -2.91 -5.94 5.64
CA SER A 76 -2.31 -4.65 5.96
C SER A 76 -1.59 -4.65 7.30
N LEU A 77 -2.15 -5.32 8.31
CA LEU A 77 -1.50 -5.51 9.60
C LEU A 77 -0.21 -6.30 9.47
N VAL A 78 -0.20 -7.37 8.66
CA VAL A 78 1.01 -8.15 8.39
C VAL A 78 2.08 -7.30 7.70
N ILE A 79 1.69 -6.49 6.72
CA ILE A 79 2.60 -5.58 6.00
C ILE A 79 3.17 -4.51 6.93
N VAL A 80 2.37 -3.94 7.83
CA VAL A 80 2.85 -2.99 8.85
C VAL A 80 3.83 -3.64 9.81
N LEU A 81 3.57 -4.88 10.25
CA LEU A 81 4.47 -5.62 11.14
C LEU A 81 5.81 -5.96 10.46
N LEU A 82 5.75 -6.38 9.19
CA LEU A 82 6.94 -6.63 8.36
C LEU A 82 7.75 -5.36 8.14
N TRP A 83 7.08 -4.23 7.88
CA TRP A 83 7.74 -2.93 7.74
C TRP A 83 8.44 -2.53 9.03
N ARG A 84 7.75 -2.59 10.17
CA ARG A 84 8.32 -2.22 11.48
C ARG A 84 9.51 -3.10 11.85
N ARG A 85 9.50 -4.38 11.43
CA ARG A 85 10.67 -5.26 11.56
C ARG A 85 11.80 -4.91 10.60
N SER A 86 11.49 -4.53 9.37
CA SER A 86 12.48 -4.13 8.36
C SER A 86 13.22 -2.86 8.79
N ASP A 87 12.50 -1.85 9.26
CA ASP A 87 13.06 -0.60 9.77
C ASP A 87 13.96 -0.85 10.99
N GLY A 88 13.51 -1.68 11.95
CA GLY A 88 14.32 -2.07 13.10
C GLY A 88 15.56 -2.94 12.79
N GLN A 89 15.64 -3.56 11.61
CA GLN A 89 16.84 -4.25 11.12
C GLN A 89 17.79 -3.30 10.38
N PHE A 90 17.23 -2.27 9.73
CA PHE A 90 18.00 -1.20 9.10
C PHE A 90 18.78 -0.39 10.14
N THR A 91 18.15 -0.07 11.28
CA THR A 91 18.82 0.59 12.42
C THR A 91 19.93 -0.26 13.07
N LYS A 92 19.99 -1.57 12.76
CA LYS A 92 20.99 -2.52 13.28
C LYS A 92 22.10 -2.83 12.26
N ASP A 93 22.29 -1.99 11.24
CA ASP A 93 23.28 -2.17 10.16
C ASP A 93 23.11 -3.46 9.32
N ARG A 94 21.94 -4.14 9.40
CA ARG A 94 21.65 -5.36 8.62
C ARG A 94 20.90 -5.03 7.33
N TYR A 95 21.58 -4.30 6.45
CA TYR A 95 21.04 -3.75 5.20
C TYR A 95 20.39 -4.79 4.27
N ILE A 96 20.99 -5.98 4.12
CA ILE A 96 20.50 -7.03 3.20
C ILE A 96 19.17 -7.62 3.69
N ALA A 97 19.04 -7.85 5.00
CA ALA A 97 17.81 -8.35 5.60
C ALA A 97 16.69 -7.31 5.47
N ALA A 98 16.99 -6.03 5.77
CA ALA A 98 16.03 -4.93 5.59
C ALA A 98 15.60 -4.76 4.12
N ALA A 99 16.55 -4.85 3.17
CA ALA A 99 16.22 -4.76 1.75
C ALA A 99 15.32 -5.90 1.28
N THR A 100 15.57 -7.13 1.75
CA THR A 100 14.78 -8.32 1.36
C THR A 100 13.36 -8.27 1.92
N PHE A 101 13.21 -7.90 3.20
CA PHE A 101 11.88 -7.71 3.80
C PHE A 101 11.14 -6.53 3.17
N GLY A 102 11.82 -5.43 2.89
CA GLY A 102 11.28 -4.28 2.17
C GLY A 102 10.74 -4.65 0.79
N LEU A 103 11.54 -5.34 -0.03
CA LEU A 103 11.16 -5.79 -1.38
C LEU A 103 9.95 -6.74 -1.35
N LEU A 104 9.95 -7.72 -0.45
CA LEU A 104 8.81 -8.63 -0.27
C LEU A 104 7.54 -7.87 0.10
N ASN A 105 7.65 -6.91 1.02
CA ASN A 105 6.51 -6.09 1.42
C ASN A 105 6.00 -5.20 0.28
N MET A 106 6.92 -4.63 -0.49
CA MET A 106 6.60 -3.79 -1.64
C MET A 106 5.86 -4.59 -2.72
N GLY A 107 6.32 -5.81 -3.00
CA GLY A 107 5.65 -6.73 -3.92
C GLY A 107 4.25 -7.10 -3.46
N ALA A 108 4.10 -7.48 -2.18
CA ALA A 108 2.80 -7.83 -1.60
C ALA A 108 1.82 -6.64 -1.63
N ALA A 109 2.28 -5.45 -1.25
CA ALA A 109 1.46 -4.24 -1.27
C ALA A 109 1.02 -3.88 -2.70
N THR A 110 1.94 -3.93 -3.66
CA THR A 110 1.66 -3.63 -5.07
C THR A 110 0.68 -4.63 -5.66
N ALA A 111 0.84 -5.92 -5.38
CA ALA A 111 -0.11 -6.95 -5.82
C ALA A 111 -1.52 -6.73 -5.25
N THR A 112 -1.61 -6.33 -3.97
CA THR A 112 -2.90 -6.03 -3.31
C THR A 112 -3.59 -4.82 -3.95
N LEU A 113 -2.82 -3.78 -4.29
CA LEU A 113 -3.31 -2.60 -4.99
C LEU A 113 -3.82 -2.94 -6.40
N VAL A 114 -3.04 -3.70 -7.17
CA VAL A 114 -3.43 -4.13 -8.52
C VAL A 114 -4.71 -4.96 -8.46
N TYR A 115 -4.80 -5.91 -7.53
CA TYR A 115 -6.00 -6.72 -7.34
C TYR A 115 -7.22 -5.87 -7.00
N SER A 116 -7.07 -4.90 -6.09
CA SER A 116 -8.16 -3.99 -5.71
C SER A 116 -8.62 -3.10 -6.87
N LEU A 117 -7.68 -2.63 -7.68
CA LEU A 117 -7.95 -1.86 -8.89
C LEU A 117 -8.67 -2.69 -9.95
N SER A 118 -8.23 -3.93 -10.18
CA SER A 118 -8.90 -4.86 -11.10
C SER A 118 -10.32 -5.18 -10.66
N LEU A 119 -10.56 -5.30 -9.35
CA LEU A 119 -11.90 -5.51 -8.80
C LEU A 119 -12.80 -4.29 -9.02
N LEU A 120 -12.29 -3.09 -8.76
CA LEU A 120 -13.02 -1.84 -8.95
C LEU A 120 -13.39 -1.62 -10.43
N THR A 121 -12.44 -1.79 -11.34
CA THR A 121 -12.67 -1.64 -12.79
C THR A 121 -13.62 -2.72 -13.35
N SER A 122 -13.52 -3.96 -12.87
CA SER A 122 -14.42 -5.04 -13.29
C SER A 122 -15.83 -4.91 -12.70
N GLY A 123 -15.95 -4.30 -11.52
CA GLY A 123 -17.24 -3.94 -10.90
C GLY A 123 -17.92 -2.75 -11.57
N ALA A 124 -17.16 -1.77 -12.04
CA ALA A 124 -17.66 -0.57 -12.70
C ALA A 124 -18.22 -0.81 -14.12
N SER A 125 -17.96 -1.99 -14.72
CA SER A 125 -18.45 -2.35 -16.06
C SER A 125 -19.74 -3.19 -16.06
N ARG A 126 -20.37 -3.40 -14.90
CA ARG A 126 -21.68 -4.07 -14.75
C ARG A 126 -22.70 -3.08 -14.20
#